data_AF-A0A6N8DPP5-F1
#
_entry.id   AF-A0A6N8DPP5-F1
#
_cell.length_a   1.000
_cell.length_b   1.000
_cell.length_c   1.000
_cell.angle_alpha   90.00
_cell.angle_beta   90.00
_cell.angle_gamma   90.00
#
_symmetry.space_group_name_H-M   'P 1'
#
loop_
_entity.id
_entity.type
_entity.pdbx_description
1 polymer ?
#
loop_
_entity_poly.entity_id
_entity_poly.type
_entity_poly.pdbx_seq_one_letter_code
_entity_poly.pdbx_strand_id
1 'polypeptide(L)'
;MITACQMRAARALLGIDQRQLAELSGVSLPTIQRMETSAGNVRGVVQTLTKVIEALDRAGVEILGENVESRGGGRGVRLKAAPAK
;
A
#
# COMPACT_ATOMS: atom_id res chain seq x y z
N MET A 1 8.77 0.09 6.20
CA MET A 1 7.98 -1.15 6.40
C MET A 1 6.50 -0.77 6.44
N ILE A 2 5.64 -1.44 5.66
CA ILE A 2 4.19 -1.15 5.54
C ILE A 2 3.38 -2.04 6.49
N THR A 3 2.22 -1.54 6.95
CA THR A 3 1.25 -2.32 7.74
C THR A 3 0.08 -2.84 6.90
N ALA A 4 -0.59 -3.89 7.37
CA ALA A 4 -1.81 -4.39 6.75
C ALA A 4 -2.92 -3.32 6.69
N CYS A 5 -3.00 -2.46 7.72
CA CYS A 5 -3.93 -1.34 7.75
C CYS A 5 -3.64 -0.31 6.64
N GLN A 6 -2.36 0.03 6.41
CA GLN A 6 -1.97 0.92 5.32
C GLN A 6 -2.30 0.33 3.95
N MET A 7 -2.12 -0.97 3.75
CA MET A 7 -2.52 -1.62 2.50
C MET A 7 -4.03 -1.49 2.25
N ARG A 8 -4.86 -1.87 3.24
CA ARG A 8 -6.33 -1.77 3.11
C ARG A 8 -6.78 -0.32 2.90
N ALA A 9 -6.18 0.62 3.61
CA ALA A 9 -6.51 2.04 3.48
C ALA A 9 -6.12 2.60 2.09
N ALA A 10 -4.92 2.28 1.59
CA ALA A 10 -4.49 2.67 0.24
C ALA A 10 -5.44 2.12 -0.82
N ARG A 11 -5.86 0.86 -0.66
CA ARG A 11 -6.77 0.20 -1.57
C ARG A 11 -8.17 0.83 -1.56
N ALA A 12 -8.66 1.21 -0.39
CA ALA A 12 -9.91 1.94 -0.24
C ALA A 12 -9.85 3.33 -0.89
N LEU A 13 -8.72 4.06 -0.78
CA LEU A 13 -8.51 5.35 -1.45
C LEU A 13 -8.54 5.22 -2.98
N LEU A 14 -8.00 4.13 -3.51
CA LEU A 14 -7.99 3.85 -4.95
C LEU A 14 -9.33 3.28 -5.46
N GLY A 15 -10.24 2.90 -4.57
CA GLY A 15 -11.50 2.26 -4.96
C GLY A 15 -11.33 0.88 -5.61
N ILE A 16 -10.24 0.16 -5.30
CA ILE A 16 -9.93 -1.14 -5.91
C ILE A 16 -10.12 -2.30 -4.92
N ASP A 17 -10.31 -3.50 -5.46
CA ASP A 17 -10.35 -4.75 -4.69
C ASP A 17 -8.97 -5.44 -4.61
N GLN A 18 -8.89 -6.54 -3.87
CA GLN A 18 -7.64 -7.29 -3.67
C GLN A 18 -7.11 -7.91 -4.97
N ARG A 19 -7.99 -8.26 -5.92
CA ARG A 19 -7.61 -8.86 -7.20
C ARG A 19 -6.98 -7.81 -8.10
N GLN A 20 -7.57 -6.62 -8.17
CA GLN A 20 -7.01 -5.48 -8.89
C GLN A 20 -5.64 -5.08 -8.31
N LEU A 21 -5.47 -5.08 -6.99
CA LEU A 21 -4.16 -4.85 -6.37
C LEU A 21 -3.15 -5.95 -6.73
N ALA A 22 -3.57 -7.21 -6.75
CA ALA A 22 -2.73 -8.34 -7.17
C ALA A 22 -2.25 -8.17 -8.62
N GLU A 23 -3.15 -7.78 -9.52
CA GLU A 23 -2.85 -7.51 -10.93
C GLU A 23 -1.86 -6.33 -11.09
N LEU A 24 -2.13 -5.19 -10.44
CA LEU A 24 -1.29 -4.00 -10.50
C LEU A 24 0.14 -4.22 -9.96
N SER A 25 0.28 -5.09 -8.95
CA SER A 25 1.56 -5.40 -8.31
C SER A 25 2.28 -6.61 -8.89
N GLY A 26 1.63 -7.41 -9.73
CA GLY A 26 2.18 -8.68 -10.20
C GLY A 26 2.45 -9.67 -9.05
N VAL A 27 1.71 -9.55 -7.95
CA VAL A 27 1.78 -10.42 -6.78
C VAL A 27 0.53 -11.28 -6.74
N SER A 28 0.65 -12.55 -6.38
CA SER A 28 -0.50 -13.45 -6.37
C SER A 28 -1.57 -13.00 -5.36
N LEU A 29 -2.85 -13.17 -5.72
CA LEU A 29 -3.99 -12.84 -4.85
C LEU A 29 -3.89 -13.47 -3.45
N PRO A 30 -3.51 -14.76 -3.27
CA PRO A 30 -3.33 -15.33 -1.93
C PRO A 30 -2.25 -14.62 -1.12
N THR A 31 -1.21 -14.09 -1.77
CA THR A 31 -0.17 -13.31 -1.09
C THR A 31 -0.70 -11.96 -0.64
N ILE A 32 -1.45 -11.24 -1.48
CA ILE A 32 -2.13 -10.00 -1.08
C ILE A 32 -3.07 -10.23 0.10
N GLN A 33 -3.87 -11.30 0.07
CA GLN A 33 -4.76 -11.67 1.17
C GLN A 33 -4.01 -11.89 2.48
N ARG A 34 -2.91 -12.68 2.46
CA ARG A 34 -2.06 -12.89 3.65
C ARG A 34 -1.42 -11.61 4.16
N MET A 35 -1.01 -10.72 3.26
CA MET A 35 -0.44 -9.42 3.64
C MET A 35 -1.48 -8.54 4.33
N GLU A 36 -2.72 -8.49 3.82
CA GLU A 36 -3.80 -7.70 4.41
C GLU A 36 -4.38 -8.28 5.72
N THR A 37 -4.16 -9.56 6.02
CA THR A 37 -4.57 -10.18 7.29
C THR A 37 -3.46 -10.22 8.34
N SER A 38 -2.24 -9.78 8.00
CA SER A 38 -1.11 -9.75 8.93
C SER A 38 -1.35 -8.82 10.11
N ALA A 39 -1.05 -9.28 11.33
CA ALA A 39 -1.10 -8.45 12.52
C ALA A 39 0.10 -7.46 12.55
N GLY A 40 -0.19 -6.17 12.41
CA GLY A 40 0.81 -5.10 12.44
C GLY A 40 1.58 -4.98 11.13
N ASN A 41 2.90 -5.14 11.19
CA ASN A 41 3.77 -5.06 10.02
C ASN A 41 3.54 -6.26 9.11
N VAL A 42 3.46 -6.01 7.81
CA VAL A 42 3.39 -7.08 6.81
C VAL A 42 4.72 -7.83 6.81
N ARG A 43 4.69 -9.08 7.28
CA ARG A 43 5.85 -9.98 7.26
C ARG A 43 5.89 -10.66 5.89
N GLY A 44 7.00 -10.53 5.18
CA GLY A 44 7.15 -11.12 3.85
C GLY A 44 8.52 -10.86 3.24
N VAL A 45 8.72 -11.39 2.03
CA VAL A 45 9.91 -11.15 1.22
C VAL A 45 9.92 -9.68 0.82
N VAL A 46 11.04 -8.98 1.11
CA VAL A 46 11.22 -7.54 0.83
C VAL A 46 10.86 -7.20 -0.62
N GLN A 47 11.24 -8.04 -1.58
CA GLN A 47 10.93 -7.85 -2.99
C GLN A 47 9.43 -7.80 -3.28
N THR A 48 8.62 -8.64 -2.64
CA THR A 48 7.16 -8.64 -2.83
C THR A 48 6.52 -7.39 -2.23
N LEU A 49 7.01 -6.96 -1.07
CA LEU A 49 6.59 -5.70 -0.44
C LEU A 49 6.87 -4.49 -1.34
N THR A 50 8.06 -4.44 -1.93
CA THR A 50 8.45 -3.37 -2.87
C THR A 50 7.49 -3.30 -4.05
N LYS A 51 7.17 -4.44 -4.68
CA LYS A 51 6.22 -4.49 -5.82
C LYS A 51 4.84 -3.92 -5.46
N VAL A 52 4.33 -4.21 -4.28
CA VAL A 52 3.03 -3.68 -3.82
C VAL A 52 3.12 -2.17 -3.58
N ILE A 53 4.17 -1.69 -2.93
CA ILE A 53 4.37 -0.25 -2.68
C ILE A 53 4.46 0.50 -4.00
N GLU A 54 5.26 0.03 -4.96
CA GLU A 54 5.41 0.64 -6.29
C GLU A 54 4.11 0.63 -7.11
N ALA A 55 3.27 -0.41 -6.94
CA ALA A 55 1.98 -0.48 -7.59
C ALA A 55 1.00 0.55 -7.04
N LEU A 56 0.93 0.69 -5.71
CA LEU A 56 0.11 1.73 -5.05
C LEU A 56 0.61 3.13 -5.42
N ASP A 57 1.92 3.32 -5.44
CA ASP A 57 2.59 4.56 -5.80
C ASP A 57 2.26 5.01 -7.23
N ARG A 58 2.33 4.08 -8.20
CA ARG A 58 1.91 4.32 -9.60
C ARG A 58 0.41 4.55 -9.75
N ALA A 59 -0.40 3.90 -8.92
CA ALA A 59 -1.86 4.07 -8.93
C ALA A 59 -2.30 5.41 -8.31
N GLY A 60 -1.38 6.17 -7.70
CA GLY A 60 -1.66 7.50 -7.17
C GLY A 60 -1.83 7.56 -5.66
N VAL A 61 -1.38 6.54 -4.92
CA VAL A 61 -1.33 6.56 -3.45
C VAL A 61 0.09 6.41 -2.94
N GLU A 62 0.51 7.34 -2.09
CA GLU A 62 1.77 7.28 -1.36
C GLU A 62 1.58 6.65 0.03
N ILE A 63 2.51 5.78 0.42
CA ILE A 63 2.55 5.17 1.75
C ILE A 63 3.49 6.00 2.65
N LEU A 64 2.94 6.59 3.70
CA LEU A 64 3.70 7.43 4.62
C LEU A 64 4.27 6.59 5.78
N GLY A 65 5.58 6.66 5.97
CA GLY A 65 6.27 6.11 7.14
C GLY A 65 6.04 6.95 8.40
N GLU A 66 6.43 6.41 9.55
CA GLU A 66 6.23 7.02 10.87
C GLU A 66 6.89 8.39 11.04
N ASN A 67 8.03 8.60 10.37
CA ASN A 67 8.84 9.81 10.45
C ASN A 67 8.67 10.73 9.23
N VAL A 68 7.66 10.48 8.38
CA VAL A 68 7.38 11.38 7.25
C VAL A 68 6.68 12.62 7.79
N GLU A 69 7.08 13.80 7.31
CA GLU A 69 6.44 15.07 7.67
C GLU A 69 4.92 15.00 7.41
N SER A 70 4.20 14.87 8.51
CA SER A 70 2.76 14.89 8.63
C SER A 70 2.48 15.66 9.91
N ARG A 71 1.53 16.59 9.91
CA ARG A 71 1.23 17.41 11.10
C ARG A 71 0.96 16.60 12.37
N GLY A 72 0.49 15.36 12.24
CA GLY A 72 0.26 14.45 13.37
C GLY A 72 1.34 13.39 13.61
N GLY A 73 2.37 13.31 12.75
CA GLY A 73 3.33 12.19 12.73
C GLY A 73 2.68 10.83 12.44
N GLY A 74 3.48 9.76 12.48
CA GLY A 74 2.97 8.40 12.39
C GLY A 74 2.71 7.89 10.98
N ARG A 75 2.39 6.60 10.88
CA ARG A 75 2.20 5.91 9.60
C ARG A 75 0.85 6.27 8.98
N GLY A 76 0.83 6.49 7.67
CA GLY A 76 -0.38 6.89 6.96
C GLY A 76 -0.40 6.47 5.49
N VAL A 77 -1.45 6.89 4.80
CA VAL A 77 -1.61 6.80 3.34
C VAL A 77 -2.13 8.13 2.82
N ARG A 78 -1.72 8.53 1.63
CA ARG A 78 -2.11 9.82 1.03
C ARG A 78 -2.36 9.66 -0.46
N LEU A 79 -3.42 10.28 -0.97
CA LEU A 79 -3.60 10.48 -2.41
C LEU A 79 -2.53 11.43 -2.92
N LYS A 80 -1.82 11.05 -3.98
CA LYS A 80 -0.96 11.98 -4.70
C LYS A 80 -1.83 13.06 -5.32
N ALA A 81 -1.32 14.29 -5.36
CA ALA A 81 -1.89 15.29 -6.24
C ALA A 81 -1.91 14.70 -7.66
N ALA A 82 -3.03 14.82 -8.37
CA ALA A 82 -3.11 14.38 -9.75
C ALA A 82 -1.89 14.93 -10.50
N PRO A 83 -1.23 14.14 -11.38
CA PRO A 83 -0.23 14.72 -12.25
C PRO A 83 -0.90 15.91 -12.95
N ALA A 84 -0.26 17.08 -12.87
CA ALA A 84 -0.69 18.21 -13.69
C ALA A 84 -0.83 17.68 -15.12
N LYS A 85 -2.04 17.84 -15.66
CA LYS A 85 -2.48 17.27 -16.92
C LYS A 85 -1.54 17.63 -18.07
#